data_AF-A0A2P2D9D8-F1
#
_entry.id   AF-A0A2P2D9D8-F1
#
_cell.length_a   1.000
_cell.length_b   1.000
_cell.length_c   1.000
_cell.angle_alpha   90.00
_cell.angle_beta   90.00
_cell.angle_gamma   90.00
#
_symmetry.space_group_name_H-M   'P 1'
#
loop_
_entity.id
_entity.type
_entity.pdbx_description
1 polymer ?
#
loop_
_entity_poly.entity_id
_entity_poly.type
_entity_poly.pdbx_seq_one_letter_code
_entity_poly.pdbx_strand_id
1 'polypeptide(L)'
;MGEVNFFIQAIIYLTSAIIMVPIANRLGLGSVLGYLVAGIVIGPFVFGFVGTEGKDLLHFAEFGVVMMLFAIGLELELNLLWRLKFWLLGLGGLQLVLTTVFVFLFSIGFQFSWKSSIALGFILSLSSTAIVLQTLKEKGLMKSISGQASFSILLFQDMAVIPILAIFPMLSEGDVITNDHGHSLVDHLPGYQKTLVVLFVVIGIILIGRYILSPIFRLIAKSGSREIFTGASLLLVIAISVLMTSVGVSAALGTFLAGVVLASSEFRHELESNIEPFKGLLLGLFFLSVGASMELPVVFQHPMKIVGIVVGIIFLKALVLLLLGFLFKLPLDQNLYMALALSQVGEFSFVLFGYSEGLGIFDKDTIVILVACVALSMAFTPILLLLYEKTIFEALQSKAPKKQTTQTLEKEENPVIICGFGRFGNMVGRFLRSNGIGITILDYDADRVEMLGRFGFKVFFGDATRIELLESAGLEHAKVLIAALDHPEKQHELIRNVKHHYPNLQIVARAGDREEAYDLKEMGLSFIYRETRETAVKLGGDVLKILGTRAYAAERAKNLFLAHDDETFHELFDLRKDRVQYISLAKQRNSELERLMFVDLGKEDELDLDSWSEMERM
;
A
#
# COMPACT_ATOMS: atom_id res chain seq x y z
N MET A 1 17.34 -38.04 -11.81
CA MET A 1 15.95 -38.07 -11.28
C MET A 1 15.68 -36.92 -10.31
N GLY A 2 16.62 -36.49 -9.46
CA GLY A 2 16.45 -35.32 -8.57
C GLY A 2 16.17 -33.98 -9.26
N GLU A 3 16.90 -33.63 -10.33
CA GLU A 3 16.68 -32.36 -11.06
C GLU A 3 15.32 -32.30 -11.77
N VAL A 4 14.87 -33.41 -12.36
CA VAL A 4 13.54 -33.50 -12.98
C VAL A 4 12.44 -33.34 -11.92
N ASN A 5 12.67 -33.85 -10.71
CA ASN A 5 11.73 -33.69 -9.60
C ASN A 5 11.63 -32.23 -9.13
N PHE A 6 12.73 -31.49 -9.10
CA PHE A 6 12.74 -30.06 -8.76
C PHE A 6 11.90 -29.22 -9.73
N PHE A 7 12.09 -29.38 -11.04
CA PHE A 7 11.29 -28.63 -12.03
C PHE A 7 9.80 -29.02 -12.00
N ILE A 8 9.48 -30.29 -11.77
CA ILE A 8 8.09 -30.75 -11.61
C ILE A 8 7.46 -30.09 -10.38
N GLN A 9 8.16 -30.07 -9.24
CA GLN A 9 7.68 -29.38 -8.04
C GLN A 9 7.46 -27.90 -8.30
N ALA A 10 8.41 -27.21 -8.94
CA ALA A 10 8.27 -25.80 -9.29
C ALA A 10 7.04 -25.53 -10.19
N ILE A 11 6.77 -26.40 -11.17
CA ILE A 11 5.57 -26.31 -12.01
C ILE A 11 4.31 -26.47 -11.16
N ILE A 12 4.26 -27.44 -10.25
CA ILE A 12 3.10 -27.70 -9.39
C ILE A 12 2.83 -26.50 -8.47
N TYR A 13 3.87 -25.94 -7.85
CA TYR A 13 3.79 -24.76 -7.00
C TYR A 13 3.28 -23.54 -7.76
N LEU A 14 3.93 -23.21 -8.88
CA LEU A 14 3.56 -22.02 -9.66
C LEU A 14 2.16 -22.17 -10.27
N THR A 15 1.82 -23.35 -10.81
CA THR A 15 0.51 -23.60 -11.42
C THR A 15 -0.60 -23.51 -10.37
N SER A 16 -0.41 -24.12 -9.19
CA SER A 16 -1.40 -24.05 -8.11
C SER A 16 -1.60 -22.61 -7.63
N ALA A 17 -0.53 -21.83 -7.46
CA ALA A 17 -0.64 -20.41 -7.13
C ALA A 17 -1.36 -19.59 -8.22
N ILE A 18 -0.99 -19.78 -9.50
CA ILE A 18 -1.60 -19.08 -10.65
C ILE A 18 -3.10 -19.37 -10.76
N ILE A 19 -3.55 -20.56 -10.35
CA ILE A 19 -4.99 -20.92 -10.39
C ILE A 19 -5.71 -20.43 -9.12
N MET A 20 -5.19 -20.75 -7.94
CA MET A 20 -5.89 -20.52 -6.68
C MET A 20 -5.93 -19.05 -6.27
N VAL A 21 -4.87 -18.28 -6.54
CA VAL A 21 -4.80 -16.86 -6.15
C VAL A 21 -5.84 -16.00 -6.87
N PRO A 22 -6.02 -16.08 -8.21
CA PRO A 22 -7.10 -15.36 -8.90
C PRO A 22 -8.50 -15.79 -8.45
N ILE A 23 -8.71 -17.06 -8.13
CA ILE A 23 -9.99 -17.56 -7.61
C ILE A 23 -10.27 -16.93 -6.25
N ALA A 24 -9.31 -16.95 -5.32
CA ALA A 24 -9.45 -16.34 -4.00
C ALA A 24 -9.72 -14.83 -4.10
N ASN A 25 -9.01 -14.12 -4.99
CA ASN A 25 -9.23 -12.70 -5.24
C ASN A 25 -10.63 -12.41 -5.80
N ARG A 26 -11.13 -13.22 -6.74
CA ARG A 26 -12.50 -13.07 -7.27
C ARG A 26 -13.58 -13.31 -6.22
N LEU A 27 -13.31 -14.15 -5.22
CA LEU A 27 -14.20 -14.39 -4.09
C LEU A 27 -14.08 -13.32 -2.98
N GLY A 28 -13.21 -12.31 -3.14
CA GLY A 28 -12.98 -11.25 -2.16
C GLY A 28 -12.18 -11.70 -0.93
N LEU A 29 -11.47 -12.83 -1.00
CA LEU A 29 -10.76 -13.44 0.12
C LEU A 29 -9.28 -13.01 0.22
N GLY A 30 -8.77 -12.27 -0.77
CA GLY A 30 -7.38 -11.82 -0.86
C GLY A 30 -6.41 -12.90 -1.34
N SER A 31 -5.22 -12.47 -1.75
CA SER A 31 -4.24 -13.34 -2.42
C SER A 31 -3.54 -14.33 -1.46
N VAL A 32 -3.31 -13.91 -0.22
CA VAL A 32 -2.67 -14.72 0.83
C VAL A 32 -3.45 -16.02 1.09
N LEU A 33 -4.79 -15.94 1.16
CA LEU A 33 -5.62 -17.12 1.33
C LEU A 33 -5.49 -18.08 0.14
N GLY A 34 -5.39 -17.52 -1.07
CA GLY A 34 -5.16 -18.30 -2.28
C GLY A 34 -3.88 -19.13 -2.22
N TYR A 35 -2.78 -18.56 -1.73
CA TYR A 35 -1.52 -19.29 -1.52
C TYR A 35 -1.65 -20.39 -0.45
N LEU A 36 -2.28 -20.09 0.68
CA LEU A 36 -2.48 -21.05 1.76
C LEU A 36 -3.32 -22.25 1.31
N VAL A 37 -4.44 -22.00 0.64
CA VAL A 37 -5.32 -23.04 0.09
C VAL A 37 -4.60 -23.84 -1.00
N ALA A 38 -3.83 -23.18 -1.88
CA ALA A 38 -3.00 -23.88 -2.86
C ALA A 38 -2.06 -24.87 -2.19
N GLY A 39 -1.39 -24.45 -1.11
CA GLY A 39 -0.51 -25.30 -0.31
C GLY A 39 -1.21 -26.52 0.26
N ILE A 40 -2.36 -26.32 0.91
CA ILE A 40 -3.16 -27.42 1.48
C ILE A 40 -3.56 -28.42 0.38
N VAL A 41 -3.97 -27.91 -0.78
CA VAL A 41 -4.44 -28.73 -1.90
C VAL A 41 -3.31 -29.57 -2.50
N ILE A 42 -2.14 -28.99 -2.75
CA ILE A 42 -1.01 -29.74 -3.33
C ILE A 42 -0.23 -30.56 -2.30
N GLY A 43 -0.46 -30.29 -1.01
CA GLY A 43 0.25 -30.90 0.10
C GLY A 43 0.09 -32.42 0.19
N PRO A 44 0.88 -33.07 1.05
CA PRO A 44 0.97 -34.52 1.17
C PRO A 44 -0.38 -35.18 1.51
N PHE A 45 -1.28 -34.45 2.16
CA PHE A 45 -2.54 -34.99 2.69
C PHE A 45 -3.76 -34.85 1.76
N VAL A 46 -3.67 -34.12 0.65
CA VAL A 46 -4.78 -33.96 -0.33
C VAL A 46 -4.43 -34.63 -1.65
N PHE A 47 -3.59 -34.00 -2.48
CA PHE A 47 -3.16 -34.60 -3.74
C PHE A 47 -1.84 -35.36 -3.63
N GLY A 48 -1.03 -35.13 -2.59
CA GLY A 48 0.24 -35.83 -2.42
C GLY A 48 1.31 -35.42 -3.43
N PHE A 49 1.11 -34.31 -4.14
CA PHE A 49 2.02 -33.85 -5.20
C PHE A 49 3.35 -33.32 -4.66
N VAL A 50 3.34 -32.85 -3.41
CA VAL A 50 4.53 -32.44 -2.67
C VAL A 50 4.70 -33.39 -1.49
N GLY A 51 5.86 -34.04 -1.42
CA GLY A 51 6.17 -35.05 -0.41
C GLY A 51 6.57 -34.49 0.98
N THR A 52 6.71 -35.40 1.94
CA THR A 52 7.15 -35.17 3.34
C THR A 52 8.62 -34.75 3.48
N GLU A 53 9.38 -34.66 2.38
CA GLU A 53 10.73 -34.10 2.31
C GLU A 53 10.74 -32.55 2.35
N GLY A 54 9.68 -31.92 2.88
CA GLY A 54 9.49 -30.47 2.99
C GLY A 54 10.53 -29.71 3.83
N LYS A 55 11.63 -30.35 4.23
CA LYS A 55 12.76 -29.68 4.89
C LYS A 55 13.38 -28.62 3.99
N ASP A 56 13.56 -28.88 2.69
CA ASP A 56 14.10 -27.88 1.76
C ASP A 56 13.16 -26.68 1.61
N LEU A 57 11.84 -26.92 1.68
CA LEU A 57 10.82 -25.89 1.59
C LEU A 57 10.76 -24.99 2.83
N LEU A 58 11.04 -25.54 4.01
CA LEU A 58 11.22 -24.75 5.24
C LEU A 58 12.40 -23.79 5.12
N HIS A 59 13.52 -24.20 4.52
CA HIS A 59 14.66 -23.30 4.29
C HIS A 59 14.30 -22.15 3.33
N PHE A 60 13.48 -22.40 2.30
CA PHE A 60 12.96 -21.32 1.44
C PHE A 60 11.98 -20.39 2.18
N ALA A 61 11.14 -20.94 3.06
CA ALA A 61 10.24 -20.16 3.91
C ALA A 61 11.01 -19.28 4.91
N GLU A 62 12.06 -19.82 5.54
CA GLU A 62 12.99 -19.07 6.41
C GLU A 62 13.70 -17.94 5.65
N PHE A 63 14.17 -18.22 4.43
CA PHE A 63 14.77 -17.19 3.59
C PHE A 63 13.76 -16.09 3.21
N GLY A 64 12.50 -16.45 2.96
CA GLY A 64 11.42 -15.49 2.73
C GLY A 64 11.19 -14.55 3.92
N VAL A 65 11.23 -15.09 5.14
CA VAL A 65 11.12 -14.29 6.37
C VAL A 65 12.29 -13.33 6.51
N VAL A 66 13.51 -13.79 6.25
CA VAL A 66 14.73 -12.95 6.29
C VAL A 66 14.62 -11.78 5.30
N MET A 67 14.18 -12.04 4.07
CA MET A 67 13.93 -11.01 3.06
C MET A 67 12.82 -10.04 3.47
N MET A 68 11.76 -10.54 4.09
CA MET A 68 10.66 -9.72 4.60
C MET A 68 11.13 -8.78 5.72
N LEU A 69 11.92 -9.30 6.67
CA LEU A 69 12.47 -8.50 7.77
C LEU A 69 13.46 -7.44 7.29
N PHE A 70 14.26 -7.75 6.26
CA PHE A 70 15.08 -6.75 5.60
C PHE A 70 14.25 -5.64 4.97
N ALA A 71 13.21 -5.99 4.20
CA ALA A 71 12.32 -5.03 3.56
C ALA A 71 11.56 -4.17 4.58
N ILE A 72 11.05 -4.76 5.66
CA ILE A 72 10.46 -4.03 6.79
C ILE A 72 11.50 -3.07 7.40
N GLY A 73 12.75 -3.53 7.56
CA GLY A 73 13.86 -2.69 7.99
C GLY A 73 14.05 -1.46 7.11
N LEU A 74 13.95 -1.60 5.78
CA LEU A 74 14.02 -0.48 4.83
C LEU A 74 12.80 0.44 4.86
N GLU A 75 11.62 -0.10 5.15
CA GLU A 75 10.37 0.65 5.25
C GLU A 75 10.31 1.52 6.53
N LEU A 76 11.10 1.18 7.55
CA LEU A 76 11.13 1.90 8.84
C LEU A 76 11.75 3.29 8.73
N GLU A 77 10.88 4.31 8.61
CA GLU A 77 11.28 5.70 8.74
C GLU A 77 11.28 6.13 10.23
N LEU A 78 12.47 6.21 10.83
CA LEU A 78 12.64 6.58 12.25
C LEU A 78 11.91 7.88 12.64
N ASN A 79 11.86 8.86 11.73
CA ASN A 79 11.17 10.13 11.95
C ASN A 79 9.64 9.97 12.02
N LEU A 80 9.08 9.06 11.22
CA LEU A 80 7.65 8.73 11.24
C LEU A 80 7.27 8.03 12.54
N LEU A 81 8.12 7.10 13.03
CA LEU A 81 7.93 6.42 14.32
C LEU A 81 7.86 7.42 15.48
N TRP A 82 8.76 8.42 15.50
CA TRP A 82 8.77 9.46 16.53
C TRP A 82 7.51 10.35 16.49
N ARG A 83 6.98 10.62 15.29
CA ARG A 83 5.73 11.38 15.13
C ARG A 83 4.52 10.59 15.60
N LEU A 84 4.50 9.28 15.34
CA LEU A 84 3.40 8.37 15.68
C LEU A 84 3.54 7.71 17.06
N LYS A 85 4.56 8.05 17.86
CA LYS A 85 4.91 7.37 19.12
C LYS A 85 3.75 7.14 20.08
N PHE A 86 2.77 8.03 20.14
CA PHE A 86 1.60 7.86 21.02
C PHE A 86 0.64 6.79 20.51
N TRP A 87 0.43 6.69 19.19
CA TRP A 87 -0.37 5.63 18.58
C TRP A 87 0.41 4.32 18.55
N LEU A 88 1.68 4.37 18.20
CA LEU A 88 2.55 3.21 18.05
C LEU A 88 2.87 2.54 19.40
N LEU A 89 3.39 3.28 20.39
CA LEU A 89 3.67 2.73 21.72
C LEU A 89 2.38 2.55 22.54
N GLY A 90 1.38 3.39 22.32
CA GLY A 90 0.09 3.30 23.02
C GLY A 90 -0.73 2.11 22.56
N LEU A 91 -1.29 2.16 21.33
CA LEU A 91 -2.16 1.09 20.83
C LEU A 91 -1.38 -0.20 20.57
N GLY A 92 -0.26 -0.13 19.84
CA GLY A 92 0.54 -1.32 19.51
C GLY A 92 1.16 -1.97 20.73
N GLY A 93 1.82 -1.18 21.58
CA GLY A 93 2.42 -1.65 22.82
C GLY A 93 1.43 -2.27 23.79
N LEU A 94 0.31 -1.58 24.05
CA LEU A 94 -0.69 -2.08 24.96
C LEU A 94 -1.42 -3.30 24.40
N GLN A 95 -1.63 -3.40 23.09
CA GLN A 95 -2.16 -4.59 22.45
C GLN A 95 -1.25 -5.81 22.66
N LEU A 96 0.06 -5.67 22.40
CA LEU A 96 1.02 -6.76 22.58
C LEU A 96 1.02 -7.24 24.03
N VAL A 97 1.16 -6.30 24.98
CA VAL A 97 1.26 -6.62 26.42
C VAL A 97 -0.03 -7.23 26.94
N LEU A 98 -1.19 -6.62 26.68
CA LEU A 98 -2.46 -7.15 27.16
C LEU A 98 -2.76 -8.53 26.59
N THR A 99 -2.55 -8.73 25.28
CA THR A 99 -2.77 -10.03 24.66
C THR A 99 -1.82 -11.08 25.24
N THR A 100 -0.55 -10.74 25.44
CA THR A 100 0.43 -11.63 26.08
C THR A 100 0.00 -12.01 27.49
N VAL A 101 -0.45 -11.05 28.30
CA VAL A 101 -0.93 -11.30 29.66
C VAL A 101 -2.17 -12.20 29.68
N PHE A 102 -3.16 -11.93 28.83
CA PHE A 102 -4.37 -12.76 28.79
C PHE A 102 -4.09 -14.18 28.31
N VAL A 103 -3.26 -14.34 27.26
CA VAL A 103 -2.85 -15.66 26.78
C VAL A 103 -2.04 -16.40 27.84
N PHE A 104 -1.13 -15.72 28.55
CA PHE A 104 -0.36 -16.28 29.67
C PHE A 104 -1.28 -16.79 30.80
N LEU A 105 -2.26 -15.99 31.22
CA LEU A 105 -3.21 -16.39 32.26
C LEU A 105 -4.06 -17.59 31.82
N PHE A 106 -4.45 -17.62 30.56
CA PHE A 106 -5.22 -18.72 30.00
C PHE A 106 -4.39 -20.00 29.91
N SER A 107 -3.15 -19.93 29.41
CA SER A 107 -2.28 -21.10 29.21
C SER A 107 -1.80 -21.74 30.50
N ILE A 108 -1.63 -20.98 31.58
CA ILE A 108 -1.42 -21.55 32.93
C ILE A 108 -2.59 -22.48 33.32
N GLY A 109 -3.83 -22.10 32.97
CA GLY A 109 -5.01 -22.94 33.20
C GLY A 109 -4.97 -24.29 32.45
N PHE A 110 -4.19 -24.38 31.37
CA PHE A 110 -3.95 -25.59 30.59
C PHE A 110 -2.67 -26.34 30.99
N GLN A 111 -2.13 -26.08 32.19
CA GLN A 111 -0.95 -26.76 32.75
C GLN A 111 0.36 -26.48 31.99
N PHE A 112 0.43 -25.41 31.19
CA PHE A 112 1.72 -24.96 30.65
C PHE A 112 2.63 -24.39 31.75
N SER A 113 3.93 -24.57 31.62
CA SER A 113 4.89 -23.90 32.50
C SER A 113 4.79 -22.37 32.33
N TRP A 114 5.17 -21.59 33.35
CA TRP A 114 5.09 -20.13 33.25
C TRP A 114 5.97 -19.58 32.12
N LYS A 115 7.08 -20.25 31.79
CA LYS A 115 7.98 -19.86 30.70
C LYS A 115 7.35 -20.12 29.34
N SER A 116 6.83 -21.33 29.11
CA SER A 116 6.10 -21.67 27.87
C SER A 116 4.83 -20.82 27.72
N SER A 117 4.18 -20.46 28.83
CA SER A 117 2.99 -19.58 28.83
C SER A 117 3.31 -18.16 28.37
N ILE A 118 4.44 -17.58 28.80
CA ILE A 118 4.90 -16.25 28.35
C ILE A 118 5.30 -16.32 26.88
N ALA A 119 6.06 -17.35 26.48
CA ALA A 119 6.43 -17.56 25.08
C ALA A 119 5.18 -17.64 24.20
N LEU A 120 4.19 -18.43 24.59
CA LEU A 120 2.91 -18.55 23.87
C LEU A 120 2.19 -17.20 23.78
N GLY A 121 2.20 -16.41 24.86
CA GLY A 121 1.62 -15.06 24.87
C GLY A 121 2.25 -14.14 23.84
N PHE A 122 3.58 -14.10 23.75
CA PHE A 122 4.27 -13.33 22.72
C PHE A 122 3.92 -13.84 21.32
N ILE A 123 3.97 -15.15 21.09
CA ILE A 123 3.72 -15.75 19.78
C ILE A 123 2.32 -15.43 19.28
N LEU A 124 1.30 -15.61 20.11
CA LEU A 124 -0.10 -15.43 19.71
C LEU A 124 -0.53 -13.96 19.69
N SER A 125 0.22 -13.06 20.34
CA SER A 125 -0.07 -11.62 20.33
C SER A 125 0.14 -10.96 18.96
N LEU A 126 1.06 -11.50 18.15
CA LEU A 126 1.42 -10.99 16.82
C LEU A 126 0.30 -11.25 15.82
N SER A 127 0.06 -10.31 14.92
CA SER A 127 -1.00 -10.36 13.89
C SER A 127 -0.37 -10.35 12.51
N SER A 128 -1.09 -10.77 11.48
CA SER A 128 -0.51 -10.87 10.14
C SER A 128 -0.48 -9.53 9.42
N THR A 129 0.71 -8.97 9.24
CA THR A 129 0.90 -7.69 8.55
C THR A 129 0.51 -7.81 7.07
N ALA A 130 0.96 -8.89 6.42
CA ALA A 130 0.65 -9.18 5.03
C ALA A 130 -0.86 -9.22 4.75
N ILE A 131 -1.63 -10.00 5.52
CA ILE A 131 -3.06 -10.16 5.28
C ILE A 131 -3.81 -8.84 5.49
N VAL A 132 -3.50 -8.12 6.57
CA VAL A 132 -4.26 -6.92 6.95
C VAL A 132 -3.96 -5.74 6.04
N LEU A 133 -2.68 -5.44 5.79
CA LEU A 133 -2.33 -4.32 4.93
C LEU A 133 -2.73 -4.57 3.48
N GLN A 134 -2.59 -5.80 2.99
CA GLN A 134 -3.08 -6.15 1.65
C GLN A 134 -4.59 -5.98 1.55
N THR A 135 -5.35 -6.48 2.53
CA THR A 135 -6.82 -6.32 2.56
C THR A 135 -7.22 -4.84 2.63
N LEU A 136 -6.55 -4.03 3.47
CA LEU A 136 -6.80 -2.59 3.57
C LEU A 136 -6.46 -1.86 2.26
N LYS A 137 -5.39 -2.25 1.57
CA LYS A 137 -4.96 -1.67 0.29
C LYS A 137 -5.95 -2.01 -0.83
N GLU A 138 -6.35 -3.28 -0.94
CA GLU A 138 -7.34 -3.76 -1.91
C GLU A 138 -8.71 -3.09 -1.71
N LYS A 139 -9.07 -2.80 -0.45
CA LYS A 139 -10.33 -2.10 -0.11
C LYS A 139 -10.22 -0.58 -0.07
N GLY A 140 -9.05 0.00 -0.33
CA GLY A 140 -8.84 1.45 -0.28
C GLY A 140 -8.97 2.08 1.12
N LEU A 141 -8.90 1.27 2.19
CA LEU A 141 -9.11 1.68 3.58
C LEU A 141 -7.83 2.13 4.30
N MET A 142 -6.68 2.15 3.62
CA MET A 142 -5.37 2.51 4.23
C MET A 142 -5.38 3.87 4.93
N LYS A 143 -6.12 4.85 4.40
CA LYS A 143 -6.19 6.21 4.97
C LYS A 143 -7.23 6.37 6.09
N SER A 144 -8.11 5.39 6.29
CA SER A 144 -9.13 5.41 7.35
C SER A 144 -8.51 5.38 8.74
N ILE A 145 -9.26 5.75 9.78
CA ILE A 145 -8.80 5.68 11.18
C ILE A 145 -8.50 4.23 11.54
N SER A 146 -9.34 3.28 11.13
CA SER A 146 -9.07 1.84 11.28
C SER A 146 -7.81 1.40 10.55
N GLY A 147 -7.53 1.94 9.36
CA GLY A 147 -6.33 1.63 8.58
C GLY A 147 -5.06 2.13 9.26
N GLN A 148 -5.05 3.39 9.70
CA GLN A 148 -3.92 4.00 10.42
C GLN A 148 -3.67 3.34 11.78
N ALA A 149 -4.73 3.01 12.51
CA ALA A 149 -4.64 2.29 13.79
C ALA A 149 -4.10 0.88 13.58
N SER A 150 -4.61 0.15 12.57
CA SER A 150 -4.13 -1.19 12.24
C SER A 150 -2.67 -1.18 11.85
N PHE A 151 -2.27 -0.24 10.97
CA PHE A 151 -0.89 -0.04 10.56
C PHE A 151 0.02 0.25 11.75
N SER A 152 -0.41 1.10 12.69
CA SER A 152 0.36 1.44 13.89
C SER A 152 0.60 0.22 14.81
N ILE A 153 -0.42 -0.62 14.98
CA ILE A 153 -0.32 -1.85 15.78
C ILE A 153 0.62 -2.86 15.10
N LEU A 154 0.43 -3.10 13.80
CA LEU A 154 1.26 -4.03 13.02
C LEU A 154 2.72 -3.58 12.99
N LEU A 155 2.97 -2.30 12.76
CA LEU A 155 4.32 -1.74 12.77
C LEU A 155 5.02 -1.94 14.12
N PHE A 156 4.28 -1.74 15.22
CA PHE A 156 4.82 -2.04 16.55
C PHE A 156 5.11 -3.53 16.75
N GLN A 157 4.20 -4.40 16.31
CA GLN A 157 4.37 -5.86 16.41
C GLN A 157 5.60 -6.33 15.64
N ASP A 158 5.78 -5.87 14.40
CA ASP A 158 6.93 -6.18 13.55
C ASP A 158 8.24 -5.74 14.22
N MET A 159 8.25 -4.55 14.81
CA MET A 159 9.40 -4.06 15.60
C MET A 159 9.63 -4.87 16.89
N ALA A 160 8.56 -5.38 17.51
CA ALA A 160 8.62 -6.14 18.76
C ALA A 160 9.14 -7.58 18.56
N VAL A 161 9.12 -8.13 17.34
CA VAL A 161 9.65 -9.47 17.05
C VAL A 161 11.10 -9.63 17.52
N ILE A 162 11.92 -8.59 17.41
CA ILE A 162 13.33 -8.62 17.80
C ILE A 162 13.55 -8.75 19.30
N PRO A 163 13.02 -7.85 20.15
CA PRO A 163 13.14 -8.04 21.59
C PRO A 163 12.48 -9.34 22.05
N ILE A 164 11.40 -9.80 21.39
CA ILE A 164 10.80 -11.11 21.65
C ILE A 164 11.80 -12.24 21.39
N LEU A 165 12.45 -12.28 20.22
CA LEU A 165 13.47 -13.27 19.88
C LEU A 165 14.65 -13.25 20.86
N ALA A 166 15.04 -12.08 21.35
CA ALA A 166 16.11 -11.94 22.34
C ALA A 166 15.73 -12.48 23.72
N ILE A 167 14.44 -12.44 24.09
CA ILE A 167 13.92 -12.96 25.37
C ILE A 167 13.80 -14.48 25.36
N PHE A 168 13.50 -15.10 24.21
CA PHE A 168 13.19 -16.54 24.10
C PHE A 168 14.27 -17.48 24.66
N PRO A 169 15.58 -17.28 24.43
CA PRO A 169 16.62 -18.09 25.05
C PRO A 169 16.55 -18.09 26.58
N MET A 170 16.13 -16.97 27.19
CA MET A 170 15.96 -16.85 28.65
C MET A 170 14.74 -17.63 29.16
N LEU A 171 13.82 -17.99 28.27
CA LEU A 171 12.63 -18.79 28.55
C LEU A 171 12.86 -20.30 28.33
N SER A 172 14.03 -20.72 27.84
CA SER A 172 14.37 -22.15 27.79
C SER A 172 14.56 -22.72 29.20
N GLU A 173 14.21 -23.99 29.37
CA GLU A 173 14.37 -24.74 30.65
C GLU A 173 15.67 -25.57 30.69
N GLY A 174 16.39 -25.70 29.57
CA GLY A 174 17.67 -26.41 29.49
C GLY A 174 18.89 -25.50 29.50
N ASP A 175 20.05 -26.02 29.93
CA ASP A 175 21.35 -25.47 29.50
C ASP A 175 21.35 -25.51 27.97
N VAL A 176 21.54 -24.34 27.35
CA VAL A 176 21.52 -24.19 25.89
C VAL A 176 22.73 -24.93 25.32
N ILE A 177 22.60 -26.23 25.10
CA ILE A 177 23.46 -26.93 24.17
C ILE A 177 22.90 -26.57 22.80
N THR A 178 23.54 -25.60 22.15
CA THR A 178 23.34 -25.27 20.74
C THR A 178 23.81 -26.43 19.85
N ASN A 179 23.23 -27.62 20.03
CA ASN A 179 23.35 -28.69 19.08
C ASN A 179 22.19 -28.52 18.11
N ASP A 180 22.47 -27.97 16.92
CA ASP A 180 22.13 -28.62 15.63
C ASP A 180 22.06 -27.67 14.40
N HIS A 181 22.60 -26.44 14.44
CA HIS A 181 22.69 -25.62 13.21
C HIS A 181 24.08 -25.02 12.99
N GLY A 182 25.00 -25.87 12.51
CA GLY A 182 26.31 -25.48 12.01
C GLY A 182 27.33 -25.14 13.10
N HIS A 183 28.61 -25.47 12.86
CA HIS A 183 29.72 -25.05 13.71
C HIS A 183 29.74 -23.52 13.80
N SER A 184 29.15 -22.92 14.85
CA SER A 184 29.34 -21.50 15.08
C SER A 184 30.80 -21.29 15.42
N LEU A 185 31.44 -20.33 14.74
CA LEU A 185 32.83 -19.96 14.97
C LEU A 185 33.08 -19.46 16.40
N VAL A 186 32.02 -19.31 17.19
CA VAL A 186 32.02 -18.68 18.52
C VAL A 186 31.67 -19.68 19.63
N ASP A 187 31.34 -20.93 19.30
CA ASP A 187 30.89 -21.92 20.29
C ASP A 187 31.98 -22.40 21.26
N HIS A 188 33.26 -22.18 20.91
CA HIS A 188 34.39 -22.49 21.80
C HIS A 188 34.72 -21.35 22.80
N LEU A 189 34.02 -20.21 22.72
CA LEU A 189 34.31 -19.04 23.54
C LEU A 189 33.39 -18.96 24.77
N PRO A 190 33.90 -18.53 25.94
CA PRO A 190 33.07 -18.22 27.11
C PRO A 190 31.92 -17.26 26.80
N GLY A 191 30.77 -17.40 27.46
CA GLY A 191 29.54 -16.64 27.15
C GLY A 191 29.69 -15.10 27.13
N TYR A 192 30.59 -14.53 27.92
CA TYR A 192 30.90 -13.10 27.89
C TYR A 192 31.66 -12.67 26.61
N GLN A 193 32.55 -13.53 26.09
CA GLN A 193 33.25 -13.31 24.83
C GLN A 193 32.30 -13.48 23.64
N LYS A 194 31.40 -14.47 23.68
CA LYS A 194 30.34 -14.64 22.67
C LYS A 194 29.48 -13.38 22.54
N THR A 195 29.06 -12.79 23.65
CA THR A 195 28.29 -11.54 23.69
C THR A 195 29.08 -10.34 23.11
N LEU A 196 30.37 -10.24 23.42
CA LEU A 196 31.25 -9.19 22.86
C LEU A 196 31.44 -9.33 21.35
N VAL A 197 31.61 -10.56 20.84
CA VAL A 197 31.74 -10.81 19.39
C VAL A 197 30.44 -10.43 18.67
N VAL A 198 29.28 -10.83 19.21
CA VAL A 198 27.97 -10.43 18.67
C VAL A 198 27.84 -8.91 18.63
N LEU A 199 28.17 -8.22 19.72
CA LEU A 199 28.10 -6.76 19.79
C LEU A 199 29.03 -6.09 18.76
N PHE A 200 30.26 -6.60 18.63
CA PHE A 200 31.22 -6.09 17.66
C PHE A 200 30.72 -6.26 16.22
N VAL A 201 30.12 -7.42 15.92
CA VAL A 201 29.54 -7.72 14.59
C VAL A 201 28.35 -6.81 14.29
N VAL A 202 27.45 -6.60 15.25
CA VAL A 202 26.32 -5.66 15.14
C VAL A 202 26.81 -4.23 14.88
N ILE A 203 27.79 -3.75 15.64
CA ILE A 203 28.42 -2.44 15.42
C ILE A 203 29.08 -2.39 14.05
N GLY A 204 29.75 -3.47 13.64
CA GLY A 204 30.35 -3.63 12.32
C GLY A 204 29.32 -3.46 11.19
N ILE A 205 28.17 -4.13 11.27
CA ILE A 205 27.08 -3.98 10.29
C ILE A 205 26.61 -2.53 10.21
N ILE A 206 26.44 -1.85 11.35
CA ILE A 206 26.01 -0.44 11.39
C ILE A 206 27.04 0.47 10.72
N LEU A 207 28.33 0.29 11.04
CA LEU A 207 29.42 1.09 10.47
C LEU A 207 29.60 0.82 8.98
N ILE A 208 29.64 -0.45 8.56
CA ILE A 208 29.76 -0.85 7.15
C ILE A 208 28.56 -0.34 6.36
N GLY A 209 27.35 -0.50 6.90
CA GLY A 209 26.14 -0.03 6.26
C GLY A 209 26.13 1.49 6.05
N ARG A 210 26.60 2.24 7.03
CA ARG A 210 26.65 3.71 6.95
C ARG A 210 27.78 4.25 6.07
N TYR A 211 28.98 3.65 6.12
CA TYR A 211 30.18 4.23 5.51
C TYR A 211 30.66 3.51 4.24
N ILE A 212 30.46 2.19 4.12
CA ILE A 212 31.01 1.37 3.03
C ILE A 212 29.95 1.03 1.98
N LEU A 213 28.70 0.74 2.38
CA LEU A 213 27.66 0.38 1.42
C LEU A 213 27.27 1.54 0.51
N SER A 214 27.22 2.76 1.04
CA SER A 214 26.89 3.96 0.25
C SER A 214 27.83 4.18 -0.96
N PRO A 215 29.18 4.19 -0.82
CA PRO A 215 30.06 4.32 -1.97
C PRO A 215 30.00 3.12 -2.93
N ILE A 216 29.79 1.89 -2.41
CA ILE A 216 29.63 0.70 -3.27
C ILE A 216 28.38 0.82 -4.14
N PHE A 217 27.23 1.16 -3.55
CA PHE A 217 25.99 1.36 -4.30
C PHE A 217 26.10 2.52 -5.29
N ARG A 218 26.81 3.60 -4.96
CA ARG A 218 27.09 4.68 -5.91
C ARG A 218 27.93 4.23 -7.09
N LEU A 219 28.88 3.32 -6.88
CA LEU A 219 29.72 2.75 -7.93
C LEU A 219 28.90 1.83 -8.85
N ILE A 220 27.99 1.04 -8.26
CA ILE A 220 27.06 0.18 -8.99
C ILE A 220 26.05 1.03 -9.79
N ALA A 221 25.50 2.08 -9.19
CA ALA A 221 24.56 2.98 -9.86
C ALA A 221 25.17 3.65 -11.11
N LYS A 222 26.48 3.94 -11.10
CA LYS A 222 27.21 4.45 -12.28
C LYS A 222 27.27 3.47 -13.45
N SER A 223 27.08 2.17 -13.21
CA SER A 223 27.02 1.18 -14.29
C SER A 223 25.74 1.25 -15.12
N GLY A 224 24.67 1.88 -14.57
CA GLY A 224 23.37 2.03 -15.24
C GLY A 224 22.54 0.74 -15.38
N SER A 225 23.04 -0.42 -14.94
CA SER A 225 22.32 -1.70 -14.99
C SER A 225 21.51 -1.94 -13.72
N ARG A 226 20.18 -2.06 -13.89
CA ARG A 226 19.26 -2.40 -12.80
C ARG A 226 19.48 -3.82 -12.27
N GLU A 227 19.95 -4.72 -13.14
CA GLU A 227 20.22 -6.12 -12.82
C GLU A 227 21.38 -6.23 -11.81
N ILE A 228 22.47 -5.47 -12.01
CA ILE A 228 23.61 -5.47 -11.09
C ILE A 228 23.19 -4.88 -9.73
N PHE A 229 22.36 -3.83 -9.73
CA PHE A 229 21.85 -3.25 -8.49
C PHE A 229 20.97 -4.24 -7.71
N THR A 230 20.06 -4.92 -8.40
CA THR A 230 19.21 -5.97 -7.81
C THR A 230 20.07 -7.10 -7.25
N GLY A 231 21.06 -7.57 -8.02
CA GLY A 231 22.01 -8.59 -7.58
C GLY A 231 22.81 -8.18 -6.34
N ALA A 232 23.26 -6.93 -6.27
CA ALA A 232 23.95 -6.40 -5.10
C ALA A 232 23.05 -6.29 -3.87
N SER A 233 21.77 -5.93 -4.07
CA SER A 233 20.75 -5.87 -3.02
C SER A 233 20.52 -7.26 -2.42
N LEU A 234 20.35 -8.28 -3.26
CA LEU A 234 20.18 -9.68 -2.82
C LEU A 234 21.45 -10.23 -2.15
N LEU A 235 22.63 -9.95 -2.74
CA LEU A 235 23.92 -10.35 -2.18
C LEU A 235 24.09 -9.80 -0.77
N LEU A 236 23.68 -8.55 -0.54
CA LEU A 236 23.77 -7.94 0.78
C LEU A 236 22.93 -8.69 1.82
N VAL A 237 21.67 -8.99 1.51
CA VAL A 237 20.78 -9.72 2.44
C VAL A 237 21.36 -11.10 2.75
N ILE A 238 21.85 -11.82 1.74
CA ILE A 238 22.48 -13.13 1.90
C ILE A 238 23.76 -13.02 2.73
N ALA A 239 24.64 -12.06 2.42
CA ALA A 239 25.92 -11.88 3.11
C ALA A 239 25.71 -11.59 4.60
N ILE A 240 24.74 -10.75 4.93
CA ILE A 240 24.40 -10.43 6.32
C ILE A 240 23.78 -11.64 7.02
N SER A 241 22.91 -12.38 6.34
CA SER A 241 22.33 -13.62 6.89
C SER A 241 23.41 -14.64 7.26
N VAL A 242 24.33 -14.92 6.34
CA VAL A 242 25.45 -15.85 6.56
C VAL A 242 26.34 -15.38 7.72
N LEU A 243 26.66 -14.09 7.74
CA LEU A 243 27.49 -13.49 8.79
C LEU A 243 26.82 -13.59 10.17
N MET A 244 25.53 -13.32 10.28
CA MET A 244 24.81 -13.46 11.57
C MET A 244 24.74 -14.90 12.04
N THR A 245 24.36 -15.82 11.15
CA THR A 245 24.28 -17.25 11.49
C THR A 245 25.64 -17.77 11.94
N SER A 246 26.74 -17.34 11.30
CA SER A 246 28.10 -17.76 11.69
C SER A 246 28.49 -17.35 13.11
N VAL A 247 27.94 -16.23 13.61
CA VAL A 247 28.20 -15.69 14.95
C VAL A 247 27.20 -16.24 15.99
N GLY A 248 26.31 -17.14 15.56
CA GLY A 248 25.29 -17.75 16.41
C GLY A 248 24.11 -16.84 16.71
N VAL A 249 23.86 -15.85 15.84
CA VAL A 249 22.70 -14.95 15.92
C VAL A 249 21.75 -15.25 14.77
N SER A 250 20.44 -15.08 15.00
CA SER A 250 19.44 -15.30 13.95
C SER A 250 19.67 -14.38 12.74
N ALA A 251 19.64 -14.96 11.53
CA ALA A 251 19.71 -14.22 10.27
C ALA A 251 18.66 -13.11 10.16
N ALA A 252 17.46 -13.37 10.69
CA ALA A 252 16.35 -12.42 10.80
C ALA A 252 16.75 -11.13 11.52
N LEU A 253 17.52 -11.23 12.61
CA LEU A 253 17.91 -10.07 13.42
C LEU A 253 18.87 -9.14 12.66
N GLY A 254 19.92 -9.70 12.04
CA GLY A 254 20.90 -8.84 11.37
C GLY A 254 20.41 -8.30 10.04
N THR A 255 19.56 -9.03 9.31
CA THR A 255 18.95 -8.51 8.08
C THR A 255 17.97 -7.38 8.36
N PHE A 256 17.14 -7.48 9.41
CA PHE A 256 16.35 -6.33 9.86
C PHE A 256 17.24 -5.14 10.23
N LEU A 257 18.28 -5.35 11.06
CA LEU A 257 19.19 -4.29 11.48
C LEU A 257 19.84 -3.60 10.28
N ALA A 258 20.27 -4.38 9.30
CA ALA A 258 20.84 -3.88 8.06
C ALA A 258 19.84 -3.04 7.27
N GLY A 259 18.60 -3.50 7.16
CA GLY A 259 17.50 -2.74 6.56
C GLY A 259 17.31 -1.38 7.26
N VAL A 260 17.26 -1.36 8.59
CA VAL A 260 17.11 -0.11 9.38
C VAL A 260 18.28 0.85 9.16
N VAL A 261 19.51 0.33 9.13
CA VAL A 261 20.70 1.16 8.85
C VAL A 261 20.59 1.78 7.45
N LEU A 262 20.13 0.99 6.47
CA LEU A 262 19.98 1.41 5.08
C LEU A 262 18.73 2.25 4.79
N ALA A 263 17.72 2.22 5.65
CA ALA A 263 16.53 3.06 5.55
C ALA A 263 16.88 4.57 5.58
N SER A 264 18.04 4.92 6.17
CA SER A 264 18.55 6.29 6.19
C SER A 264 19.45 6.67 4.99
N SER A 265 19.69 5.73 4.06
CA SER A 265 20.58 5.94 2.92
C SER A 265 19.87 6.59 1.72
N GLU A 266 20.64 7.26 0.85
CA GLU A 266 20.15 7.83 -0.41
C GLU A 266 19.60 6.78 -1.40
N PHE A 267 19.92 5.50 -1.18
CA PHE A 267 19.53 4.37 -2.04
C PHE A 267 18.33 3.57 -1.51
N ARG A 268 17.70 4.00 -0.41
CA ARG A 268 16.57 3.28 0.22
C ARG A 268 15.50 2.86 -0.79
N HIS A 269 14.98 3.82 -1.57
CA HIS A 269 13.87 3.55 -2.50
C HIS A 269 14.26 2.59 -3.62
N GLU A 270 15.52 2.65 -4.06
CA GLU A 270 16.02 1.75 -5.10
C GLU A 270 16.24 0.34 -4.54
N LEU A 271 16.75 0.21 -3.32
CA LEU A 271 16.85 -1.07 -2.61
C LEU A 271 15.46 -1.69 -2.36
N GLU A 272 14.51 -0.89 -1.90
CA GLU A 272 13.12 -1.29 -1.62
C GLU A 272 12.44 -1.79 -2.90
N SER A 273 12.45 -0.99 -3.97
CA SER A 273 11.83 -1.32 -5.26
C SER A 273 12.42 -2.59 -5.89
N ASN A 274 13.72 -2.82 -5.74
CA ASN A 274 14.37 -4.02 -6.30
C ASN A 274 14.13 -5.28 -5.47
N ILE A 275 13.84 -5.16 -4.17
CA ILE A 275 13.58 -6.29 -3.27
C ILE A 275 12.09 -6.63 -3.18
N GLU A 276 11.20 -5.66 -3.37
CA GLU A 276 9.75 -5.83 -3.29
C GLU A 276 9.22 -7.01 -4.15
N PRO A 277 9.67 -7.23 -5.40
CA PRO A 277 9.24 -8.39 -6.19
C PRO A 277 9.61 -9.75 -5.54
N PHE A 278 10.78 -9.82 -4.92
CA PHE A 278 11.24 -11.03 -4.21
C PHE A 278 10.48 -11.22 -2.91
N LYS A 279 10.26 -10.15 -2.15
CA LYS A 279 9.42 -10.16 -0.93
C LYS A 279 8.05 -10.76 -1.25
N GLY A 280 7.37 -10.28 -2.30
CA GLY A 280 6.04 -10.77 -2.68
C GLY A 280 6.03 -12.25 -3.10
N LEU A 281 7.00 -12.67 -3.92
CA LEU A 281 7.12 -14.06 -4.37
C LEU A 281 7.42 -15.02 -3.19
N LEU A 282 8.37 -14.64 -2.33
CA LEU A 282 8.80 -15.44 -1.19
C LEU A 282 7.72 -15.51 -0.12
N LEU A 283 6.92 -14.45 0.06
CA LEU A 283 5.74 -14.47 0.92
C LEU A 283 4.68 -15.45 0.39
N GLY A 284 4.43 -15.44 -0.92
CA GLY A 284 3.53 -16.41 -1.56
C GLY A 284 4.01 -17.84 -1.37
N LEU A 285 5.32 -18.08 -1.58
CA LEU A 285 5.94 -19.39 -1.33
C LEU A 285 5.83 -19.79 0.15
N PHE A 286 6.06 -18.87 1.08
CA PHE A 286 5.92 -19.10 2.52
C PHE A 286 4.52 -19.59 2.89
N PHE A 287 3.47 -18.87 2.48
CA PHE A 287 2.09 -19.26 2.80
C PHE A 287 1.70 -20.57 2.15
N LEU A 288 2.22 -20.83 0.95
CA LEU A 288 2.02 -22.08 0.26
C LEU A 288 2.72 -23.23 1.01
N SER A 289 3.98 -23.05 1.44
CA SER A 289 4.71 -23.99 2.28
C SER A 289 3.99 -24.27 3.59
N VAL A 290 3.47 -23.24 4.26
CA VAL A 290 2.68 -23.39 5.49
C VAL A 290 1.43 -24.23 5.24
N GLY A 291 0.71 -23.97 4.15
CA GLY A 291 -0.46 -24.76 3.76
C GLY A 291 -0.13 -26.23 3.49
N ALA A 292 0.99 -26.47 2.79
CA ALA A 292 1.46 -27.83 2.48
C ALA A 292 1.96 -28.58 3.74
N SER A 293 2.56 -27.88 4.69
CA SER A 293 3.01 -28.42 5.97
C SER A 293 1.88 -28.69 6.96
N MET A 294 0.64 -28.30 6.65
CA MET A 294 -0.48 -28.48 7.55
C MET A 294 -0.87 -29.96 7.65
N GLU A 295 -0.63 -30.56 8.82
CA GLU A 295 -1.00 -31.95 9.10
C GLU A 295 -2.52 -32.11 9.29
N LEU A 296 -3.23 -32.28 8.18
CA LEU A 296 -4.67 -32.52 8.18
C LEU A 296 -5.10 -33.67 9.12
N PRO A 297 -4.37 -34.80 9.25
CA PRO A 297 -4.73 -35.84 10.21
C PRO A 297 -4.82 -35.33 11.65
N VAL A 298 -3.91 -34.46 12.09
CA VAL A 298 -3.95 -33.86 13.43
C VAL A 298 -5.19 -32.97 13.59
N VAL A 299 -5.54 -32.23 12.53
CA VAL A 299 -6.77 -31.40 12.50
C VAL A 299 -8.02 -32.26 12.68
N PHE A 300 -8.08 -33.41 12.01
CA PHE A 300 -9.22 -34.33 12.10
C PHE A 300 -9.24 -35.18 13.38
N GLN A 301 -8.10 -35.41 14.02
CA GLN A 301 -8.02 -36.13 15.30
C GLN A 301 -8.40 -35.25 16.49
N HIS A 302 -8.14 -33.95 16.42
CA HIS A 302 -8.42 -33.00 17.51
C HIS A 302 -9.27 -31.79 17.10
N PRO A 303 -10.39 -31.97 16.37
CA PRO A 303 -11.14 -30.88 15.76
C PRO A 303 -11.72 -29.93 16.82
N MET A 304 -12.26 -30.47 17.91
CA MET A 304 -12.82 -29.67 19.00
C MET A 304 -11.77 -28.82 19.72
N LYS A 305 -10.56 -29.37 19.94
CA LYS A 305 -9.47 -28.62 20.58
C LYS A 305 -9.01 -27.49 19.68
N ILE A 306 -8.77 -27.78 18.40
CA ILE A 306 -8.28 -26.80 17.43
C ILE A 306 -9.31 -25.69 17.20
N VAL A 307 -10.57 -26.03 16.96
CA VAL A 307 -11.64 -25.03 16.81
C VAL A 307 -11.78 -24.20 18.09
N GLY A 308 -11.71 -24.82 19.27
CA GLY A 308 -11.74 -24.13 20.54
C GLY A 308 -10.59 -23.12 20.70
N ILE A 309 -9.36 -23.50 20.33
CA ILE A 309 -8.18 -22.62 20.37
C ILE A 309 -8.32 -21.49 19.35
N VAL A 310 -8.69 -21.78 18.10
CA VAL A 310 -8.85 -20.78 17.03
C VAL A 310 -9.90 -19.73 17.41
N VAL A 311 -11.10 -20.17 17.80
CA VAL A 311 -12.17 -19.28 18.23
C VAL A 311 -11.76 -18.51 19.49
N GLY A 312 -11.09 -19.18 20.44
CA GLY A 312 -10.60 -18.55 21.66
C GLY A 312 -9.59 -17.43 21.38
N ILE A 313 -8.62 -17.65 20.50
CA ILE A 313 -7.61 -16.64 20.12
C ILE A 313 -8.27 -15.47 19.41
N ILE A 314 -9.10 -15.74 18.39
CA ILE A 314 -9.81 -14.71 17.63
C ILE A 314 -10.67 -13.86 18.56
N PHE A 315 -11.46 -14.51 19.43
CA PHE A 315 -12.32 -13.83 20.38
C PHE A 315 -11.52 -12.99 21.38
N LEU A 316 -10.46 -13.56 21.96
CA LEU A 316 -9.62 -12.87 22.93
C LEU A 316 -8.97 -11.63 22.30
N LYS A 317 -8.35 -11.78 21.13
CA LYS A 317 -7.69 -10.66 20.45
C LYS A 317 -8.70 -9.61 20.01
N ALA A 318 -9.83 -10.01 19.43
CA ALA A 318 -10.89 -9.09 19.08
C ALA A 318 -11.39 -8.31 20.30
N LEU A 319 -11.55 -8.96 21.47
CA LEU A 319 -11.93 -8.29 22.71
C LEU A 319 -10.87 -7.27 23.17
N VAL A 320 -9.60 -7.67 23.20
CA VAL A 320 -8.49 -6.77 23.57
C VAL A 320 -8.46 -5.56 22.64
N LEU A 321 -8.55 -5.79 21.33
CA LEU A 321 -8.52 -4.73 20.31
C LEU A 321 -9.75 -3.82 20.40
N LEU A 322 -10.94 -4.36 20.64
CA LEU A 322 -12.16 -3.58 20.83
C LEU A 322 -12.08 -2.68 22.07
N LEU A 323 -11.57 -3.22 23.19
CA LEU A 323 -11.35 -2.46 24.42
C LEU A 323 -10.33 -1.34 24.21
N LEU A 324 -9.26 -1.62 23.48
CA LEU A 324 -8.25 -0.63 23.13
C LEU A 324 -8.82 0.46 22.21
N GLY A 325 -9.56 0.10 21.17
CA GLY A 325 -10.16 1.10 20.32
C GLY A 325 -11.18 1.97 21.06
N PHE A 326 -11.89 1.42 22.04
CA PHE A 326 -12.74 2.21 22.93
C PHE A 326 -11.93 3.18 23.80
N LEU A 327 -10.84 2.72 24.41
CA LEU A 327 -9.94 3.55 25.24
C LEU A 327 -9.31 4.70 24.44
N PHE A 328 -8.97 4.45 23.17
CA PHE A 328 -8.41 5.42 22.24
C PHE A 328 -9.48 6.19 21.45
N LYS A 329 -10.76 6.04 21.79
CA LYS A 329 -11.91 6.79 21.22
C LYS A 329 -12.10 6.61 19.72
N LEU A 330 -11.83 5.41 19.20
CA LEU A 330 -12.13 5.04 17.82
C LEU A 330 -13.66 4.91 17.64
N PRO A 331 -14.23 5.38 16.49
CA PRO A 331 -15.61 5.11 16.12
C PRO A 331 -15.90 3.60 16.13
N LEU A 332 -17.10 3.19 16.58
CA LEU A 332 -17.41 1.77 16.82
C LEU A 332 -17.29 0.90 15.55
N ASP A 333 -17.72 1.43 14.41
CA ASP A 333 -17.59 0.80 13.09
C ASP A 333 -16.12 0.57 12.72
N GLN A 334 -15.28 1.58 12.88
CA GLN A 334 -13.85 1.49 12.58
C GLN A 334 -13.09 0.65 13.61
N ASN A 335 -13.50 0.71 14.88
CA ASN A 335 -12.94 -0.11 15.95
C ASN A 335 -13.23 -1.59 15.71
N LEU A 336 -14.47 -1.95 15.37
CA LEU A 336 -14.83 -3.33 15.11
C LEU A 336 -14.14 -3.88 13.86
N TYR A 337 -14.04 -3.07 12.79
CA TYR A 337 -13.26 -3.45 11.61
C TYR A 337 -11.80 -3.73 11.98
N MET A 338 -11.13 -2.81 12.69
CA MET A 338 -9.75 -2.98 13.17
C MET A 338 -9.61 -4.24 14.04
N ALA A 339 -10.53 -4.45 14.98
CA ALA A 339 -10.48 -5.56 15.90
C ALA A 339 -10.63 -6.92 15.22
N LEU A 340 -11.56 -7.04 14.26
CA LEU A 340 -11.71 -8.26 13.46
C LEU A 340 -10.53 -8.46 12.53
N ALA A 341 -10.05 -7.38 11.87
CA ALA A 341 -8.93 -7.45 10.95
C ALA A 341 -7.62 -7.86 11.61
N LEU A 342 -7.41 -7.56 12.90
CA LEU A 342 -6.19 -7.91 13.64
C LEU A 342 -6.37 -9.09 14.61
N SER A 343 -7.53 -9.74 14.60
CA SER A 343 -7.85 -10.81 15.55
C SER A 343 -7.06 -12.11 15.33
N GLN A 344 -6.50 -12.30 14.15
CA GLN A 344 -5.70 -13.47 13.79
C GLN A 344 -4.25 -13.37 14.20
N VAL A 345 -3.60 -14.52 14.16
CA VAL A 345 -2.18 -14.66 14.46
C VAL A 345 -1.35 -14.44 13.19
N GLY A 346 -0.15 -13.88 13.34
CA GLY A 346 0.74 -13.48 12.24
C GLY A 346 1.74 -14.54 11.76
N GLU A 347 2.36 -14.28 10.62
CA GLU A 347 3.37 -15.14 9.98
C GLU A 347 4.61 -15.35 10.85
N PHE A 348 4.96 -14.37 11.67
CA PHE A 348 6.07 -14.46 12.61
C PHE A 348 5.88 -15.55 13.66
N SER A 349 4.64 -15.99 13.91
CA SER A 349 4.37 -17.05 14.88
C SER A 349 4.94 -18.39 14.42
N PHE A 350 4.98 -18.69 13.12
CA PHE A 350 5.62 -19.90 12.60
C PHE A 350 7.13 -19.90 12.87
N VAL A 351 7.78 -18.75 12.69
CA VAL A 351 9.20 -18.54 12.96
C VAL A 351 9.49 -18.73 14.45
N LEU A 352 8.67 -18.11 15.30
CA LEU A 352 8.82 -18.22 16.75
C LEU A 352 8.53 -19.63 17.26
N PHE A 353 7.62 -20.38 16.65
CA PHE A 353 7.40 -21.79 16.98
C PHE A 353 8.61 -22.66 16.61
N GLY A 354 9.14 -22.52 15.39
CA GLY A 354 10.37 -23.23 15.00
C GLY A 354 11.56 -22.89 15.91
N TYR A 355 11.71 -21.61 16.28
CA TYR A 355 12.72 -21.18 17.24
C TYR A 355 12.51 -21.76 18.64
N SER A 356 11.24 -21.86 19.07
CA SER A 356 10.88 -22.46 20.35
C SER A 356 11.11 -23.98 20.37
N GLU A 357 10.96 -24.67 19.24
CA GLU A 357 11.30 -26.09 19.08
C GLU A 357 12.79 -26.29 19.33
N GLY A 358 13.64 -25.49 18.68
CA GLY A 358 15.10 -25.57 18.85
C GLY A 358 15.57 -25.25 20.28
N LEU A 359 14.81 -24.44 21.02
CA LEU A 359 15.07 -24.13 22.43
C LEU A 359 14.41 -25.09 23.43
N GLY A 360 13.62 -26.06 22.94
CA GLY A 360 12.89 -27.02 23.78
C GLY A 360 11.81 -26.38 24.67
N ILE A 361 11.25 -25.23 24.28
CA ILE A 361 10.21 -24.52 25.06
C ILE A 361 8.84 -25.20 24.92
N PHE A 362 8.59 -25.80 23.75
CA PHE A 362 7.38 -26.57 23.45
C PHE A 362 7.76 -27.94 22.89
N ASP A 363 6.93 -28.95 23.17
CA ASP A 363 7.00 -30.24 22.51
C ASP A 363 6.49 -30.15 21.06
N LYS A 364 6.93 -31.11 20.22
CA LYS A 364 6.60 -31.12 18.79
C LYS A 364 5.09 -31.25 18.54
N ASP A 365 4.40 -32.06 19.33
CA ASP A 365 2.96 -32.27 19.16
C ASP A 365 2.18 -30.97 19.43
N THR A 366 2.55 -30.24 20.48
CA THR A 366 2.00 -28.90 20.76
C THR A 366 2.28 -27.93 19.62
N ILE A 367 3.49 -27.89 19.08
CA ILE A 367 3.84 -27.00 17.96
C ILE A 367 2.99 -27.30 16.74
N VAL A 368 2.84 -28.58 16.35
CA VAL A 368 2.02 -28.98 15.19
C VAL A 368 0.57 -28.52 15.37
N ILE A 369 -0.01 -28.69 16.56
CA ILE A 369 -1.37 -28.23 16.87
C ILE A 369 -1.48 -26.70 16.78
N LEU A 370 -0.52 -25.97 17.36
CA LEU A 370 -0.54 -24.50 17.38
C LEU A 370 -0.32 -23.89 15.98
N VAL A 371 0.59 -24.46 15.19
CA VAL A 371 0.82 -24.10 13.78
C VAL A 371 -0.47 -24.26 12.98
N ALA A 372 -1.19 -25.38 13.15
CA ALA A 372 -2.49 -25.59 12.52
C ALA A 372 -3.53 -24.54 12.98
N CYS A 373 -3.56 -24.20 14.28
CA CYS A 373 -4.44 -23.15 14.79
C CYS A 373 -4.12 -21.77 14.18
N VAL A 374 -2.84 -21.41 14.04
CA VAL A 374 -2.43 -20.16 13.41
C VAL A 374 -2.86 -20.12 11.95
N ALA A 375 -2.56 -21.17 11.17
CA ALA A 375 -2.95 -21.25 9.76
C ALA A 375 -4.47 -21.14 9.58
N LEU A 376 -5.25 -21.84 10.41
CA LEU A 376 -6.71 -21.72 10.39
C LEU A 376 -7.18 -20.31 10.79
N SER A 377 -6.60 -19.70 11.82
CA SER A 377 -6.99 -18.33 12.22
C SER A 377 -6.79 -17.31 11.09
N MET A 378 -5.68 -17.43 10.35
CA MET A 378 -5.42 -16.63 9.15
C MET A 378 -6.47 -16.91 8.08
N ALA A 379 -6.81 -18.18 7.85
CA ALA A 379 -7.81 -18.57 6.86
C ALA A 379 -9.22 -18.04 7.17
N PHE A 380 -9.58 -17.98 8.45
CA PHE A 380 -10.87 -17.47 8.91
C PHE A 380 -11.01 -15.94 8.80
N THR A 381 -9.91 -15.18 8.78
CA THR A 381 -9.98 -13.71 8.87
C THR A 381 -10.65 -13.05 7.68
N PRO A 382 -10.25 -13.33 6.41
CA PRO A 382 -10.93 -12.72 5.27
C PRO A 382 -12.43 -13.06 5.26
N ILE A 383 -12.79 -14.27 5.71
CA ILE A 383 -14.18 -14.72 5.84
C ILE A 383 -14.93 -13.88 6.89
N LEU A 384 -14.31 -13.64 8.05
CA LEU A 384 -14.87 -12.79 9.11
C LEU A 384 -15.07 -11.35 8.63
N LEU A 385 -14.12 -10.80 7.87
CA LEU A 385 -14.22 -9.45 7.32
C LEU A 385 -15.32 -9.34 6.26
N LEU A 386 -15.44 -10.33 5.36
CA LEU A 386 -16.53 -10.39 4.39
C LEU A 386 -17.90 -10.53 5.07
N LEU A 387 -17.98 -11.34 6.13
CA LEU A 387 -19.21 -11.50 6.90
C LEU A 387 -19.58 -10.19 7.60
N TYR A 388 -18.60 -9.52 8.23
CA TYR A 388 -18.78 -8.20 8.82
C TYR A 388 -19.35 -7.20 7.80
N GLU A 389 -18.76 -7.13 6.60
CA GLU A 389 -19.21 -6.23 5.54
C GLU A 389 -20.64 -6.51 5.08
N LYS A 390 -21.01 -7.79 4.95
CA LYS A 390 -22.33 -8.17 4.45
C LYS A 390 -23.45 -8.06 5.50
N THR A 391 -23.12 -8.20 6.79
CA THR A 391 -24.15 -8.37 7.84
C THR A 391 -24.17 -7.24 8.87
N ILE A 392 -23.01 -6.68 9.19
CA ILE A 392 -22.84 -5.79 10.33
C ILE A 392 -22.51 -4.37 9.85
N PHE A 393 -21.76 -4.21 8.76
CA PHE A 393 -21.33 -2.91 8.27
C PHE A 393 -22.51 -1.98 7.92
N GLU A 394 -23.57 -2.49 7.31
CA GLU A 394 -24.78 -1.70 7.04
C GLU A 394 -25.53 -1.28 8.32
N ALA A 395 -25.50 -2.13 9.36
CA ALA A 395 -26.20 -1.90 10.62
C ALA A 395 -25.41 -1.03 11.62
N LEU A 396 -24.08 -1.13 11.58
CA LEU A 396 -23.14 -0.40 12.43
C LEU A 396 -22.53 0.82 11.75
N GLN A 397 -22.79 1.04 10.46
CA GLN A 397 -22.45 2.28 9.78
C GLN A 397 -22.83 3.40 10.72
N SER A 398 -21.81 4.05 11.27
CA SER A 398 -22.07 4.87 12.42
C SER A 398 -23.10 5.90 11.98
N LYS A 399 -24.21 5.93 12.71
CA LYS A 399 -24.80 7.20 13.09
C LYS A 399 -23.72 7.93 13.91
N ALA A 400 -22.59 8.26 13.28
CA ALA A 400 -21.83 9.43 13.63
C ALA A 400 -22.90 10.51 13.83
N PRO A 401 -22.79 11.31 14.90
CA PRO A 401 -23.75 12.38 15.07
C PRO A 401 -23.74 13.14 13.75
N LYS A 402 -24.85 13.04 13.02
CA LYS A 402 -25.44 14.21 12.43
C LYS A 402 -25.38 15.23 13.58
N LYS A 403 -24.31 16.02 13.66
CA LYS A 403 -24.53 17.42 13.41
C LYS A 403 -25.16 17.41 12.02
N GLN A 404 -26.49 17.34 11.84
CA GLN A 404 -27.46 18.22 12.48
C GLN A 404 -26.78 19.50 12.97
N THR A 405 -25.98 20.08 12.08
CA THR A 405 -26.38 21.39 11.61
C THR A 405 -27.75 21.20 10.92
N THR A 406 -28.79 21.00 11.73
CA THR A 406 -30.08 21.62 11.52
C THR A 406 -29.84 23.11 11.75
N GLN A 407 -29.01 23.71 10.90
CA GLN A 407 -29.54 24.85 10.18
C GLN A 407 -30.55 24.17 9.28
N THR A 408 -31.83 24.41 9.55
CA THR A 408 -32.86 24.50 8.53
C THR A 408 -32.23 24.44 7.14
N LEU A 409 -32.13 23.23 6.58
CA LEU A 409 -31.94 23.08 5.14
C LEU A 409 -33.29 23.51 4.58
N GLU A 410 -33.44 24.83 4.47
CA GLU A 410 -34.01 25.36 3.25
C GLU A 410 -33.33 24.58 2.13
N LYS A 411 -34.12 24.03 1.21
CA LYS A 411 -33.60 23.50 -0.04
C LYS A 411 -32.92 24.66 -0.77
N GLU A 412 -31.70 24.99 -0.39
CA GLU A 412 -30.81 25.81 -1.19
C GLU A 412 -30.44 24.92 -2.37
N GLU A 413 -31.24 25.09 -3.43
CA GLU A 413 -30.99 24.61 -4.76
C GLU A 413 -29.83 25.41 -5.32
N ASN A 414 -28.61 24.92 -5.08
CA ASN A 414 -27.42 25.53 -5.64
C ASN A 414 -27.43 25.34 -7.16
N PRO A 415 -27.20 26.41 -7.94
CA PRO A 415 -27.22 26.32 -9.40
C PRO A 415 -26.03 25.55 -9.99
N VAL A 416 -24.98 25.29 -9.21
CA VAL A 416 -23.73 24.66 -9.68
C VAL A 416 -23.34 23.47 -8.81
N ILE A 417 -23.01 22.36 -9.47
CA ILE A 417 -22.41 21.18 -8.83
C ILE A 417 -20.98 21.02 -9.34
N ILE A 418 -20.02 20.79 -8.43
CA ILE A 418 -18.61 20.54 -8.76
C ILE A 418 -18.25 19.11 -8.37
N CYS A 419 -17.89 18.28 -9.34
CA CYS A 419 -17.41 16.92 -9.15
C CYS A 419 -15.88 16.88 -9.22
N GLY A 420 -15.24 16.66 -8.08
CA GLY A 420 -13.79 16.70 -7.91
C GLY A 420 -13.31 18.05 -7.41
N PHE A 421 -13.08 18.18 -6.10
CA PHE A 421 -12.59 19.40 -5.47
C PHE A 421 -11.06 19.40 -5.28
N GLY A 422 -10.35 18.89 -6.29
CA GLY A 422 -8.88 18.89 -6.35
C GLY A 422 -8.28 20.29 -6.55
N ARG A 423 -7.08 20.34 -7.13
CA ARG A 423 -6.38 21.61 -7.41
C ARG A 423 -7.24 22.56 -8.27
N PHE A 424 -7.81 22.02 -9.36
CA PHE A 424 -8.64 22.79 -10.28
C PHE A 424 -10.02 23.11 -9.68
N GLY A 425 -10.76 22.10 -9.24
CA GLY A 425 -12.12 22.26 -8.70
C GLY A 425 -12.18 23.17 -7.48
N ASN A 426 -11.16 23.14 -6.61
CA ASN A 426 -11.06 24.06 -5.47
C ASN A 426 -10.95 25.52 -5.92
N MET A 427 -10.10 25.80 -6.91
CA MET A 427 -9.92 27.17 -7.40
C MET A 427 -11.22 27.71 -8.02
N VAL A 428 -11.90 26.88 -8.82
CA VAL A 428 -13.19 27.22 -9.43
C VAL A 428 -14.26 27.44 -8.37
N GLY A 429 -14.39 26.53 -7.40
CA GLY A 429 -15.37 26.65 -6.33
C GLY A 429 -15.16 27.91 -5.47
N ARG A 430 -13.92 28.23 -5.12
CA ARG A 430 -13.59 29.48 -4.42
C ARG A 430 -13.97 30.71 -5.24
N PHE A 431 -13.63 30.72 -6.53
CA PHE A 431 -13.95 31.83 -7.43
C PHE A 431 -15.46 32.07 -7.54
N LEU A 432 -16.26 31.02 -7.77
CA LEU A 432 -17.71 31.13 -7.88
C LEU A 432 -18.34 31.62 -6.57
N ARG A 433 -17.90 31.08 -5.44
CA ARG A 433 -18.42 31.49 -4.13
C ARG A 433 -18.08 32.93 -3.78
N SER A 434 -16.87 33.41 -4.13
CA SER A 434 -16.51 34.82 -3.97
C SER A 434 -17.39 35.78 -4.77
N ASN A 435 -18.09 35.28 -5.79
CA ASN A 435 -19.08 36.02 -6.57
C ASN A 435 -20.53 35.77 -6.12
N GLY A 436 -20.74 35.18 -4.94
CA GLY A 436 -22.08 34.93 -4.38
C GLY A 436 -22.85 33.78 -5.03
N ILE A 437 -22.20 32.94 -5.83
CA ILE A 437 -22.85 31.78 -6.46
C ILE A 437 -22.79 30.59 -5.50
N GLY A 438 -23.95 30.05 -5.16
CA GLY A 438 -24.08 28.83 -4.37
C GLY A 438 -23.55 27.61 -5.14
N ILE A 439 -22.72 26.79 -4.49
CA ILE A 439 -22.14 25.60 -5.09
C ILE A 439 -22.34 24.38 -4.19
N THR A 440 -22.61 23.23 -4.80
CA THR A 440 -22.54 21.92 -4.14
C THR A 440 -21.30 21.18 -4.62
N ILE A 441 -20.56 20.56 -3.70
CA ILE A 441 -19.29 19.89 -4.01
C ILE A 441 -19.43 18.38 -3.77
N LEU A 442 -18.90 17.57 -4.68
CA LEU A 442 -18.70 16.13 -4.50
C LEU A 442 -17.21 15.81 -4.56
N ASP A 443 -16.70 15.12 -3.53
CA ASP A 443 -15.31 14.64 -3.48
C ASP A 443 -15.24 13.27 -2.78
N TYR A 444 -14.24 12.47 -3.13
CA TYR A 444 -13.98 11.14 -2.56
C TYR A 444 -12.98 11.20 -1.38
N ASP A 445 -12.37 12.36 -1.12
CA ASP A 445 -11.44 12.59 -0.01
C ASP A 445 -12.19 13.10 1.23
N ALA A 446 -12.32 12.25 2.25
CA ALA A 446 -13.10 12.54 3.46
C ALA A 446 -12.53 13.72 4.27
N ASP A 447 -11.20 13.87 4.32
CA ASP A 447 -10.53 14.96 5.05
C ASP A 447 -10.85 16.31 4.40
N ARG A 448 -10.87 16.31 3.06
CA ARG A 448 -11.26 17.50 2.28
C ARG A 448 -12.73 17.84 2.47
N VAL A 449 -13.61 16.84 2.46
CA VAL A 449 -15.05 17.05 2.70
C VAL A 449 -15.29 17.65 4.08
N GLU A 450 -14.65 17.13 5.13
CA GLU A 450 -14.80 17.66 6.48
C GLU A 450 -14.33 19.12 6.58
N MET A 451 -13.16 19.40 6.00
CA MET A 451 -12.59 20.75 5.97
C MET A 451 -13.51 21.74 5.23
N LEU A 452 -14.03 21.36 4.07
CA LEU A 452 -14.94 22.19 3.28
C LEU A 452 -16.30 22.40 3.95
N GLY A 453 -16.81 21.39 4.66
CA GLY A 453 -18.00 21.53 5.49
C GLY A 453 -17.83 22.59 6.57
N ARG A 454 -16.64 22.67 7.20
CA ARG A 454 -16.32 23.74 8.18
C ARG A 454 -16.25 25.13 7.56
N PHE A 455 -15.89 25.23 6.29
CA PHE A 455 -15.93 26.48 5.54
C PHE A 455 -17.35 26.83 5.05
N GLY A 456 -18.38 26.04 5.41
CA GLY A 456 -19.77 26.29 5.04
C GLY A 456 -20.10 25.98 3.58
N PHE A 457 -19.31 25.12 2.93
CA PHE A 457 -19.74 24.56 1.64
C PHE A 457 -20.75 23.43 1.87
N LYS A 458 -21.69 23.25 0.94
CA LYS A 458 -22.52 22.06 0.86
C LYS A 458 -21.70 20.97 0.17
N VAL A 459 -21.34 19.92 0.90
CA VAL A 459 -20.41 18.89 0.41
C VAL A 459 -20.98 17.50 0.62
N PHE A 460 -20.82 16.65 -0.40
CA PHE A 460 -21.19 15.24 -0.38
C PHE A 460 -19.93 14.40 -0.57
N PHE A 461 -19.80 13.37 0.26
CA PHE A 461 -18.73 12.40 0.16
C PHE A 461 -19.20 11.19 -0.66
N GLY A 462 -18.44 10.81 -1.69
CA GLY A 462 -18.68 9.59 -2.45
C GLY A 462 -18.22 9.65 -3.90
N ASP A 463 -18.43 8.56 -4.64
CA ASP A 463 -18.07 8.50 -6.06
C ASP A 463 -19.06 9.31 -6.90
N ALA A 464 -18.54 10.33 -7.58
CA ALA A 464 -19.32 11.22 -8.43
C ALA A 464 -19.91 10.51 -9.67
N THR A 465 -19.43 9.32 -10.06
CA THR A 465 -20.02 8.57 -11.18
C THR A 465 -21.41 8.00 -10.88
N ARG A 466 -21.80 7.92 -9.59
CA ARG A 466 -23.11 7.42 -9.16
C ARG A 466 -24.19 8.49 -9.28
N ILE A 467 -25.18 8.23 -10.14
CA ILE A 467 -26.28 9.17 -10.40
C ILE A 467 -27.10 9.49 -9.14
N GLU A 468 -27.38 8.49 -8.31
CA GLU A 468 -28.14 8.62 -7.05
C GLU A 468 -27.49 9.64 -6.08
N LEU A 469 -26.15 9.68 -6.07
CA LEU A 469 -25.40 10.62 -5.22
C LEU A 469 -25.46 12.04 -5.79
N LEU A 470 -25.39 12.18 -7.11
CA LEU A 470 -25.55 13.47 -7.79
C LEU A 470 -26.96 14.03 -7.57
N GLU A 471 -28.00 13.19 -7.68
CA GLU A 471 -29.39 13.56 -7.40
C GLU A 471 -29.56 14.02 -5.96
N SER A 472 -28.98 13.29 -5.00
CA SER A 472 -28.93 13.68 -3.59
C SER A 472 -28.20 15.01 -3.37
N ALA A 473 -27.21 15.33 -4.22
CA ALA A 473 -26.51 16.59 -4.22
C ALA A 473 -27.28 17.75 -4.89
N GLY A 474 -28.45 17.47 -5.46
CA GLY A 474 -29.34 18.44 -6.10
C GLY A 474 -29.15 18.56 -7.61
N LEU A 475 -28.67 17.51 -8.29
CA LEU A 475 -28.45 17.52 -9.74
C LEU A 475 -29.70 17.90 -10.53
N GLU A 476 -30.89 17.49 -10.06
CA GLU A 476 -32.18 17.82 -10.68
C GLU A 476 -32.41 19.35 -10.82
N HIS A 477 -31.89 20.14 -9.89
CA HIS A 477 -32.07 21.59 -9.83
C HIS A 477 -30.82 22.37 -10.27
N ALA A 478 -29.73 21.67 -10.55
CA ALA A 478 -28.49 22.28 -11.01
C ALA A 478 -28.66 22.83 -12.43
N LYS A 479 -28.08 24.01 -12.68
CA LYS A 479 -27.98 24.58 -14.04
C LYS A 479 -26.70 24.14 -14.73
N VAL A 480 -25.62 23.98 -13.95
CA VAL A 480 -24.29 23.63 -14.46
C VAL A 480 -23.66 22.55 -13.60
N LEU A 481 -23.09 21.54 -14.26
CA LEU A 481 -22.20 20.56 -13.66
C LEU A 481 -20.76 20.83 -14.12
N ILE A 482 -19.85 20.98 -13.17
CA ILE A 482 -18.42 21.08 -13.41
C ILE A 482 -17.79 19.71 -13.16
N ALA A 483 -17.34 19.06 -14.24
CA ALA A 483 -16.57 17.82 -14.18
C ALA A 483 -15.07 18.15 -14.09
N ALA A 484 -14.47 17.88 -12.93
CA ALA A 484 -13.08 18.21 -12.62
C ALA A 484 -12.35 17.05 -11.91
N LEU A 485 -12.67 15.81 -12.28
CA LEU A 485 -12.02 14.61 -11.75
C LEU A 485 -10.60 14.49 -12.32
N ASP A 486 -9.66 13.94 -11.54
CA ASP A 486 -8.27 13.78 -11.97
C ASP A 486 -8.06 12.54 -12.89
N HIS A 487 -9.02 11.60 -12.91
CA HIS A 487 -8.91 10.36 -13.68
C HIS A 487 -9.78 10.48 -14.96
N PRO A 488 -9.18 10.46 -16.17
CA PRO A 488 -9.91 10.63 -17.42
C PRO A 488 -11.05 9.62 -17.61
N GLU A 489 -10.81 8.35 -17.26
CA GLU A 489 -11.83 7.29 -17.38
C GLU A 489 -13.07 7.57 -16.53
N LYS A 490 -12.88 7.94 -15.26
CA LYS A 490 -13.99 8.30 -14.36
C LYS A 490 -14.69 9.59 -14.78
N GLN A 491 -13.94 10.53 -15.34
CA GLN A 491 -14.51 11.76 -15.87
C GLN A 491 -15.41 11.48 -17.09
N HIS A 492 -14.94 10.63 -18.01
CA HIS A 492 -15.73 10.19 -19.15
C HIS A 492 -16.98 9.41 -18.72
N GLU A 493 -16.85 8.56 -17.70
CA GLU A 493 -17.99 7.84 -17.10
C GLU A 493 -19.02 8.79 -16.48
N LEU A 494 -18.59 9.74 -15.63
CA LEU A 494 -19.44 10.78 -15.07
C LEU A 494 -20.22 11.52 -16.16
N ILE A 495 -19.52 11.98 -17.19
CA ILE A 495 -20.09 12.77 -18.28
C ILE A 495 -21.12 11.95 -19.07
N ARG A 496 -20.80 10.70 -19.42
CA ARG A 496 -21.74 9.80 -20.12
C ARG A 496 -23.00 9.55 -19.30
N ASN A 497 -22.83 9.23 -18.02
CA ASN A 497 -23.95 8.96 -17.12
C ASN A 497 -24.87 10.18 -16.97
N VAL A 498 -24.29 11.36 -16.77
CA VAL A 498 -25.05 12.60 -16.62
C VAL A 498 -25.75 12.97 -17.92
N LYS A 499 -25.08 12.90 -19.08
CA LYS A 499 -25.71 13.18 -20.38
C LYS A 499 -26.88 12.25 -20.68
N HIS A 500 -26.79 10.99 -20.26
CA HIS A 500 -27.85 10.01 -20.50
C HIS A 500 -29.13 10.32 -19.69
N HIS A 501 -28.98 10.73 -18.42
CA HIS A 501 -30.11 10.98 -17.52
C HIS A 501 -30.62 12.43 -17.57
N TYR A 502 -29.72 13.39 -17.78
CA TYR A 502 -29.99 14.84 -17.77
C TYR A 502 -29.43 15.51 -19.04
N PRO A 503 -30.01 15.25 -20.23
CA PRO A 503 -29.47 15.73 -21.51
C PRO A 503 -29.46 17.26 -21.66
N ASN A 504 -30.29 17.97 -20.88
CA ASN A 504 -30.39 19.43 -20.91
C ASN A 504 -29.43 20.14 -19.93
N LEU A 505 -28.73 19.40 -19.07
CA LEU A 505 -27.82 19.98 -18.10
C LEU A 505 -26.54 20.46 -18.80
N GLN A 506 -26.12 21.69 -18.50
CA GLN A 506 -24.87 22.22 -19.04
C GLN A 506 -23.68 21.59 -18.29
N ILE A 507 -22.80 20.91 -19.04
CA ILE A 507 -21.60 20.29 -18.48
C ILE A 507 -20.38 21.10 -18.91
N VAL A 508 -19.59 21.53 -17.92
CA VAL A 508 -18.29 22.17 -18.10
C VAL A 508 -17.22 21.20 -17.64
N ALA A 509 -16.28 20.84 -18.51
CA ALA A 509 -15.28 19.84 -18.22
C ALA A 509 -13.86 20.42 -18.21
N ARG A 510 -13.07 19.99 -17.23
CA ARG A 510 -11.62 20.13 -17.22
C ARG A 510 -11.02 19.08 -18.15
N ALA A 511 -10.05 19.46 -18.99
CA ALA A 511 -9.15 18.54 -19.66
C ALA A 511 -7.74 18.71 -19.10
N GLY A 512 -7.04 17.63 -18.77
CA GLY A 512 -5.64 17.64 -18.35
C GLY A 512 -4.69 18.03 -19.48
N ASP A 513 -4.99 17.58 -20.70
CA ASP A 513 -4.19 17.87 -21.89
C ASP A 513 -5.07 18.06 -23.15
N ARG A 514 -4.42 18.14 -24.33
CA ARG A 514 -5.10 18.32 -25.62
C ARG A 514 -5.80 17.06 -26.11
N GLU A 515 -5.28 15.86 -25.81
CA GLU A 515 -5.93 14.61 -26.21
C GLU A 515 -7.21 14.37 -25.42
N GLU A 516 -7.18 14.59 -24.10
CA GLU A 516 -8.39 14.51 -23.27
C GLU A 516 -9.42 15.56 -23.71
N ALA A 517 -8.98 16.76 -24.11
CA ALA A 517 -9.89 17.77 -24.66
C ALA A 517 -10.56 17.31 -25.97
N TYR A 518 -9.85 16.57 -26.83
CA TYR A 518 -10.45 15.96 -28.03
C TYR A 518 -11.46 14.89 -27.67
N ASP A 519 -11.16 14.02 -26.69
CA ASP A 519 -12.10 12.99 -26.24
C ASP A 519 -13.40 13.60 -25.69
N LEU A 520 -13.29 14.66 -24.88
CA LEU A 520 -14.42 15.43 -24.37
C LEU A 520 -15.24 16.09 -25.49
N LYS A 521 -14.57 16.59 -26.53
CA LYS A 521 -15.23 17.16 -27.71
C LYS A 521 -15.95 16.08 -28.53
N GLU A 522 -15.37 14.89 -28.68
CA GLU A 522 -16.00 13.74 -29.34
C GLU A 522 -17.24 13.24 -28.57
N MET A 523 -17.23 13.37 -27.23
CA MET A 523 -18.42 13.19 -26.40
C MET A 523 -19.47 14.30 -26.54
N GLY A 524 -19.23 15.31 -27.37
CA GLY A 524 -20.15 16.40 -27.72
C GLY A 524 -20.25 17.47 -26.65
N LEU A 525 -19.19 17.74 -25.89
CA LEU A 525 -19.17 18.85 -24.92
C LEU A 525 -18.77 20.14 -25.62
N SER A 526 -19.44 21.24 -25.27
CA SER A 526 -19.14 22.57 -25.81
C SER A 526 -18.21 23.39 -24.91
N PHE A 527 -18.21 23.13 -23.59
CA PHE A 527 -17.43 23.88 -22.61
C PHE A 527 -16.30 23.03 -22.04
N ILE A 528 -15.13 23.10 -22.69
CA ILE A 528 -13.95 22.31 -22.36
C ILE A 528 -12.80 23.26 -22.02
N TYR A 529 -12.20 23.11 -20.84
CA TYR A 529 -11.12 23.96 -20.35
C TYR A 529 -9.86 23.13 -20.09
N ARG A 530 -8.80 23.41 -20.85
CA ARG A 530 -7.49 22.77 -20.68
C ARG A 530 -6.77 23.37 -19.47
N GLU A 531 -6.54 22.55 -18.44
CA GLU A 531 -6.11 23.01 -17.09
C GLU A 531 -4.89 23.94 -17.08
N THR A 532 -3.90 23.66 -17.91
CA THR A 532 -2.61 24.36 -17.88
C THR A 532 -2.51 25.52 -18.85
N ARG A 533 -3.43 25.64 -19.82
CA ARG A 533 -3.30 26.54 -20.98
C ARG A 533 -3.19 28.00 -20.54
N GLU A 534 -4.19 28.52 -19.85
CA GLU A 534 -4.26 29.93 -19.47
C GLU A 534 -3.12 30.31 -18.54
N THR A 535 -2.75 29.41 -17.62
CA THR A 535 -1.65 29.62 -16.67
C THR A 535 -0.29 29.65 -17.38
N ALA A 536 -0.06 28.75 -18.34
CA ALA A 536 1.18 28.68 -19.10
C ALA A 536 1.39 29.92 -19.98
N VAL A 537 0.36 30.36 -20.72
CA VAL A 537 0.48 31.56 -21.58
C VAL A 537 0.59 32.83 -20.74
N LYS A 538 -0.09 32.91 -19.59
CA LYS A 538 0.12 34.01 -18.63
C LYS A 538 1.58 34.09 -18.17
N LEU A 539 2.18 32.96 -17.78
CA LEU A 539 3.58 32.88 -17.39
C LEU A 539 4.49 33.33 -18.54
N GLY A 540 4.26 32.86 -19.76
CA GLY A 540 5.01 33.29 -20.95
C GLY A 540 4.92 34.81 -21.18
N GLY A 541 3.74 35.40 -21.04
CA GLY A 541 3.55 36.85 -21.12
C GLY A 541 4.30 37.63 -20.04
N ASP A 542 4.41 37.09 -18.82
CA ASP A 542 5.20 37.70 -17.75
C ASP A 542 6.71 37.57 -18.02
N VAL A 543 7.17 36.45 -18.60
CA VAL A 543 8.55 36.28 -19.07
C VAL A 543 8.91 37.31 -20.15
N LEU A 544 8.03 37.56 -21.13
CA LEU A 544 8.25 38.61 -22.14
C LEU A 544 8.47 39.99 -21.50
N LYS A 545 7.68 40.33 -20.47
CA LYS A 545 7.86 41.60 -19.74
C LYS A 545 9.20 41.66 -19.02
N ILE A 546 9.63 40.55 -18.41
CA ILE A 546 10.93 40.44 -17.74
C ILE A 546 12.08 40.61 -18.73
N LEU A 547 11.93 40.07 -19.96
CA LEU A 547 12.88 40.21 -21.05
C LEU A 547 12.87 41.59 -21.74
N GLY A 548 12.06 42.54 -21.24
CA GLY A 548 12.05 43.93 -21.70
C GLY A 548 10.95 44.26 -22.73
N THR A 549 10.05 43.33 -23.05
CA THR A 549 8.89 43.64 -23.89
C THR A 549 7.90 44.55 -23.15
N ARG A 550 7.33 45.55 -23.83
CA ARG A 550 6.33 46.46 -23.24
C ARG A 550 5.10 45.66 -22.79
N ALA A 551 4.52 46.01 -21.64
CA ALA A 551 3.38 45.30 -21.05
C ALA A 551 2.19 45.15 -22.01
N TYR A 552 1.88 46.19 -22.80
CA TYR A 552 0.82 46.14 -23.80
C TYR A 552 1.11 45.15 -24.94
N ALA A 553 2.35 45.09 -25.43
CA ALA A 553 2.75 44.15 -26.47
C ALA A 553 2.75 42.70 -25.96
N ALA A 554 3.23 42.46 -24.73
CA ALA A 554 3.17 41.14 -24.10
C ALA A 554 1.72 40.65 -23.89
N GLU A 555 0.81 41.54 -23.50
CA GLU A 555 -0.61 41.21 -23.32
C GLU A 555 -1.29 40.93 -24.67
N ARG A 556 -0.96 41.70 -25.71
CA ARG A 556 -1.43 41.46 -27.08
C ARG A 556 -0.94 40.10 -27.61
N ALA A 557 0.34 39.79 -27.45
CA ALA A 557 0.92 38.51 -27.86
C ALA A 557 0.25 37.32 -27.15
N LYS A 558 -0.02 37.44 -25.84
CA LYS A 558 -0.79 36.43 -25.09
C LYS A 558 -2.17 36.19 -25.70
N ASN A 559 -2.91 37.26 -25.99
CA ASN A 559 -4.26 37.17 -26.52
C ASN A 559 -4.27 36.61 -27.95
N LEU A 560 -3.30 37.01 -28.78
CA LEU A 560 -3.10 36.49 -30.13
C LEU A 560 -2.79 34.99 -30.11
N PHE A 561 -1.88 34.56 -29.22
CA PHE A 561 -1.55 33.14 -29.04
C PHE A 561 -2.78 32.34 -28.62
N LEU A 562 -3.53 32.82 -27.63
CA LEU A 562 -4.73 32.12 -27.14
C LEU A 562 -5.82 32.01 -28.19
N ALA A 563 -6.03 33.04 -29.01
CA ALA A 563 -6.99 33.01 -30.12
C ALA A 563 -6.57 32.00 -31.19
N HIS A 564 -5.32 32.07 -31.63
CA HIS A 564 -4.79 31.17 -32.64
C HIS A 564 -4.77 29.70 -32.18
N ASP A 565 -4.41 29.44 -30.91
CA ASP A 565 -4.42 28.10 -30.34
C ASP A 565 -5.84 27.50 -30.23
N ASP A 566 -6.86 28.35 -30.07
CA ASP A 566 -8.27 27.94 -30.05
C ASP A 566 -8.76 27.57 -31.45
N GLU A 567 -8.51 28.44 -32.44
CA GLU A 567 -8.83 28.15 -33.86
C GLU A 567 -8.13 26.86 -34.33
N THR A 568 -6.84 26.74 -34.05
CA THR A 568 -6.03 25.57 -34.41
C THR A 568 -6.56 24.31 -33.73
N PHE A 569 -7.01 24.39 -32.47
CA PHE A 569 -7.60 23.24 -31.77
C PHE A 569 -8.86 22.72 -32.48
N HIS A 570 -9.71 23.61 -33.01
CA HIS A 570 -10.91 23.19 -33.72
C HIS A 570 -10.60 22.49 -35.04
N GLU A 571 -9.67 23.01 -35.83
CA GLU A 571 -9.29 22.43 -37.12
C GLU A 571 -8.51 21.11 -36.99
N LEU A 572 -7.59 21.05 -36.03
CA LEU A 572 -6.81 19.84 -35.78
C LEU A 572 -7.67 18.68 -35.27
N PHE A 573 -8.76 18.97 -34.55
CA PHE A 573 -9.71 17.95 -34.13
C PHE A 573 -10.34 17.22 -35.33
N ASP A 574 -10.72 17.95 -36.39
CA ASP A 574 -11.38 17.36 -37.56
C ASP A 574 -10.44 16.41 -38.32
N LEU A 575 -9.12 16.65 -38.22
CA LEU A 575 -8.07 15.82 -38.82
C LEU A 575 -7.44 14.81 -37.85
N ARG A 576 -7.92 14.67 -36.61
CA ARG A 576 -7.31 13.81 -35.57
C ARG A 576 -7.08 12.36 -36.04
N LYS A 577 -7.97 11.85 -36.90
CA LYS A 577 -7.90 10.46 -37.42
C LYS A 577 -6.91 10.30 -38.58
N ASP A 578 -6.53 11.39 -39.26
CA ASP A 578 -5.52 11.38 -40.34
C ASP A 578 -4.22 11.99 -39.82
N ARG A 579 -3.31 11.13 -39.35
CA ARG A 579 -2.04 11.55 -38.75
C ARG A 579 -1.17 12.39 -39.70
N VAL A 580 -1.21 12.12 -41.00
CA VAL A 580 -0.36 12.81 -41.98
C VAL A 580 -0.86 14.23 -42.18
N GLN A 581 -2.17 14.38 -42.42
CA GLN A 581 -2.78 15.69 -42.58
C GLN A 581 -2.75 16.50 -41.27
N TYR A 582 -2.94 15.85 -40.12
CA TYR A 582 -2.82 16.48 -38.81
C TYR A 582 -1.45 17.12 -38.61
N ILE A 583 -0.36 16.37 -38.86
CA ILE A 583 1.01 16.89 -38.70
C ILE A 583 1.28 18.04 -39.67
N SER A 584 0.85 17.91 -40.92
CA SER A 584 1.02 18.96 -41.92
C SER A 584 0.31 20.26 -41.52
N LEU A 585 -0.95 20.17 -41.08
CA LEU A 585 -1.72 21.34 -40.66
C LEU A 585 -1.13 21.95 -39.38
N ALA A 586 -0.71 21.13 -38.41
CA ALA A 586 -0.08 21.61 -37.19
C ALA A 586 1.22 22.37 -37.48
N LYS A 587 2.07 21.87 -38.39
CA LYS A 587 3.28 22.57 -38.85
C LYS A 587 2.93 23.91 -39.50
N GLN A 588 1.96 23.90 -40.42
CA GLN A 588 1.51 25.12 -41.11
C GLN A 588 0.99 26.18 -40.14
N ARG A 589 0.12 25.80 -39.20
CA ARG A 589 -0.45 26.69 -38.19
C ARG A 589 0.61 27.23 -37.23
N ASN A 590 1.58 26.43 -36.82
CA ASN A 590 2.69 26.92 -36.01
C ASN A 590 3.55 27.95 -36.75
N SER A 591 3.86 27.71 -38.03
CA SER A 591 4.61 28.66 -38.86
C SER A 591 3.84 29.98 -39.08
N GLU A 592 2.53 29.90 -39.28
CA GLU A 592 1.66 31.07 -39.35
C GLU A 592 1.64 31.87 -38.05
N LEU A 593 1.51 31.20 -36.90
CA LEU A 593 1.58 31.83 -35.58
C LEU A 593 2.92 32.52 -35.36
N GLU A 594 4.02 31.86 -35.69
CA GLU A 594 5.37 32.42 -35.58
C GLU A 594 5.48 33.70 -36.42
N ARG A 595 5.04 33.66 -37.68
CA ARG A 595 4.99 34.83 -38.56
C ARG A 595 4.14 35.96 -37.98
N LEU A 596 2.94 35.66 -37.49
CA LEU A 596 2.06 36.65 -36.86
C LEU A 596 2.71 37.32 -35.64
N MET A 597 3.45 36.55 -34.84
CA MET A 597 4.17 37.07 -33.67
C MET A 597 5.35 37.98 -34.06
N PHE A 598 6.12 37.62 -35.09
CA PHE A 598 7.24 38.42 -35.58
C PHE A 598 6.80 39.75 -36.21
N VAL A 599 5.71 39.73 -36.97
CA VAL A 599 5.10 40.94 -37.58
C VAL A 599 4.65 41.92 -36.49
N ASP A 600 3.97 41.44 -35.44
CA ASP A 600 3.48 42.31 -34.36
C ASP A 600 4.62 42.86 -33.47
N LEU A 601 5.79 42.20 -33.45
CA LEU A 601 7.01 42.68 -32.81
C LEU A 601 7.81 43.68 -33.68
N GLY A 602 7.44 43.89 -34.94
CA GLY A 602 8.18 44.73 -35.88
C GLY A 602 9.53 44.14 -36.30
N LYS A 603 9.66 42.81 -36.26
CA LYS A 603 10.88 42.04 -36.54
C LYS A 603 10.72 41.20 -37.82
N GLU A 604 10.10 41.76 -38.86
CA GLU A 604 9.86 41.04 -40.12
C GLU A 604 11.17 40.59 -40.79
N ASP A 605 12.27 41.31 -40.57
CA ASP A 605 13.59 41.00 -41.15
C ASP A 605 14.28 39.76 -40.52
N GLU A 606 13.76 39.20 -39.42
CA GLU A 606 14.31 38.00 -38.75
C GLU A 606 13.64 36.68 -39.21
N LEU A 607 12.66 36.73 -40.13
CA LEU A 607 11.84 35.57 -40.56
C LEU A 607 12.55 34.55 -41.48
N ASP A 608 13.74 34.85 -42.00
CA ASP A 608 14.42 34.04 -43.03
C ASP A 608 15.26 32.84 -42.50
N LEU A 609 15.09 32.46 -41.23
CA LEU A 609 15.78 31.30 -40.64
C LEU A 609 14.77 30.17 -40.41
N ASP A 610 14.58 29.35 -41.44
CA ASP A 610 13.71 28.17 -41.47
C ASP A 610 14.14 27.11 -40.45
N SER A 611 13.78 27.31 -39.18
CA SER A 611 14.18 26.49 -38.01
C SER A 611 13.69 25.04 -38.08
N TRP A 612 12.72 24.74 -38.94
CA TRP A 612 12.16 23.40 -39.13
C TRP A 612 12.85 22.60 -40.24
N SER A 613 13.58 23.26 -41.14
CA SER A 613 14.35 22.60 -42.21
C SER A 613 15.58 21.84 -41.68
N GLU A 614 16.11 22.21 -40.50
CA GLU A 614 17.22 21.50 -39.84
C GLU A 614 16.77 20.17 -39.21
N MET A 615 15.52 20.07 -38.73
CA MET A 615 14.98 18.83 -38.15
C MET A 615 14.67 17.76 -39.21
N GLU A 616 14.51 18.12 -40.49
CA GLU A 616 14.31 17.15 -41.58
C GLU A 616 15.64 16.54 -42.09
N ARG A 617 16.79 17.01 -41.60
CA ARG A 617 18.12 16.45 -41.91
C ARG A 617 18.71 15.55 -40.82
N MET A 618 18.00 15.35 -39.70
CA MET A 618 18.30 14.37 -38.65
C MET A 618 17.28 13.23 -38.71
#